data_AF-A0A429WYC4-F1
#
_entry.id   AF-A0A429WYC4-F1
#
_cell.length_a   1.000
_cell.length_b   1.000
_cell.length_c   1.000
_cell.angle_alpha   90.00
_cell.angle_beta   90.00
_cell.angle_gamma   90.00
#
_symmetry.space_group_name_H-M   'P 1'
#
loop_
_entity.id
_entity.type
_entity.pdbx_description
1 polymer ?
#
loop_
_entity_poly.entity_id
_entity_poly.type
_entity_poly.pdbx_seq_one_letter_code
_entity_poly.pdbx_strand_id
1 'polypeptide(L)'
;MKPPVAPEPLNPSQIELVLELLALRQLAPQETAAKFDRLTQVGVFSEAQQEAIEILFALDEDEIPDALFDFADDDARNLVRDALPHEARLSFVTR
;
A
#
# COMPACT_ATOMS: atom_id res chain seq x y z
N MET A 1 2.36 13.18 26.28
CA MET A 1 2.37 13.08 24.82
C MET A 1 2.74 11.65 24.47
N LYS A 2 1.86 10.90 23.81
CA LYS A 2 2.17 9.54 23.34
C LYS A 2 3.16 9.70 22.18
N PRO A 3 4.27 8.96 22.11
CA PRO A 3 5.19 9.06 20.97
C PRO A 3 4.39 8.77 19.68
N PRO A 4 4.68 9.44 18.56
CA PRO A 4 4.15 9.02 17.27
C PRO A 4 4.70 7.62 17.04
N VAL A 5 3.84 6.62 17.25
CA VAL A 5 4.17 5.24 16.90
C VAL A 5 4.15 5.26 15.37
N ALA A 6 5.32 5.14 14.75
CA ALA A 6 5.39 4.94 13.31
C ALA A 6 4.44 3.78 12.97
N PRO A 7 3.64 3.89 11.89
CA PRO A 7 2.72 2.83 11.52
C PRO A 7 3.47 1.51 11.46
N GLU A 8 2.88 0.46 12.02
CA GLU A 8 3.44 -0.87 11.84
C GLU A 8 3.50 -1.17 10.35
N PRO A 9 4.62 -1.72 9.86
CA PRO A 9 4.76 -2.09 8.47
C PRO A 9 3.66 -3.07 8.04
N LEU A 10 3.32 -3.03 6.75
CA LEU A 10 2.32 -3.90 6.16
C LEU A 10 2.93 -5.28 5.92
N ASN A 11 2.26 -6.30 6.46
CA ASN A 11 2.63 -7.68 6.21
C ASN A 11 2.24 -8.12 4.78
N PRO A 12 2.68 -9.31 4.32
CA PRO A 12 2.41 -9.78 2.96
C PRO A 12 0.93 -9.78 2.57
N SER A 13 0.04 -10.27 3.44
CA SER A 13 -1.40 -10.31 3.17
C SER A 13 -2.04 -8.92 3.11
N GLN A 14 -1.54 -7.98 3.93
CA GLN A 14 -1.96 -6.59 3.89
C GLN A 14 -1.49 -5.90 2.60
N ILE A 15 -0.27 -6.19 2.13
CA ILE A 15 0.24 -5.67 0.85
C ILE A 15 -0.58 -6.18 -0.33
N GLU A 16 -0.94 -7.46 -0.37
CA GLU A 16 -1.80 -8.00 -1.44
C GLU A 16 -3.13 -7.24 -1.53
N LEU A 17 -3.74 -6.94 -0.39
CA LEU A 17 -4.98 -6.17 -0.33
C LEU A 17 -4.79 -4.72 -0.80
N VAL A 18 -3.69 -4.07 -0.43
CA VAL A 18 -3.39 -2.70 -0.88
C VAL A 18 -3.15 -2.67 -2.39
N LEU A 19 -2.41 -3.63 -2.94
CA LEU A 19 -2.20 -3.77 -4.38
C LEU A 19 -3.51 -3.98 -5.14
N GLU A 20 -4.42 -4.77 -4.59
CA GLU A 20 -5.76 -4.95 -5.15
C GLU A 20 -6.57 -3.65 -5.15
N LEU A 21 -6.53 -2.89 -4.04
CA LEU A 21 -7.19 -1.59 -3.94
C LEU A 21 -6.63 -0.57 -4.94
N LEU A 22 -5.31 -0.55 -5.13
CA LEU A 22 -4.62 0.30 -6.11
C LEU A 22 -5.03 -0.06 -7.55
N ALA A 23 -5.10 -1.34 -7.89
CA ALA A 23 -5.57 -1.79 -9.19
C ALA A 23 -7.03 -1.41 -9.42
N LEU A 24 -7.88 -1.55 -8.40
CA LEU A 24 -9.30 -1.20 -8.48
C LEU A 24 -9.50 0.32 -8.57
N ARG A 25 -8.63 1.14 -7.95
CA ARG A 25 -8.72 2.62 -7.92
C ARG A 25 -8.82 3.22 -9.32
N GLN A 26 -8.05 2.68 -10.28
CA GLN A 26 -8.05 3.19 -11.66
C GLN A 26 -9.37 2.92 -12.40
N LEU A 27 -10.04 1.82 -12.06
CA LEU A 27 -11.23 1.35 -12.78
C LEU A 27 -12.54 1.77 -12.09
N ALA A 28 -12.55 1.75 -10.76
CA ALA A 28 -13.74 1.93 -9.94
C ALA A 28 -13.40 2.58 -8.59
N PRO A 29 -13.08 3.90 -8.54
CA PRO A 29 -12.66 4.58 -7.32
C PRO A 29 -13.70 4.53 -6.19
N GLN A 30 -14.99 4.51 -6.54
CA GLN A 30 -16.07 4.38 -5.56
C GLN A 30 -16.10 2.98 -4.92
N GLU A 31 -15.81 1.94 -5.70
CA GLU A 31 -15.72 0.57 -5.19
C GLU A 31 -14.46 0.37 -4.35
N THR A 32 -13.34 0.99 -4.73
CA THR A 32 -12.12 1.02 -3.92
C THR A 32 -12.38 1.62 -2.55
N ALA A 33 -13.05 2.78 -2.47
CA ALA A 33 -13.39 3.40 -1.20
C ALA A 33 -14.30 2.50 -0.34
N ALA A 34 -15.33 1.89 -0.96
CA ALA A 34 -16.22 0.97 -0.25
C ALA A 34 -15.52 -0.30 0.24
N LYS A 35 -14.55 -0.82 -0.52
CA LYS A 35 -13.75 -1.99 -0.13
C LYS A 35 -12.76 -1.63 0.98
N PHE A 36 -12.10 -0.48 0.88
CA PHE A 36 -11.20 0.01 1.93
C PHE A 36 -11.94 0.21 3.25
N ASP A 37 -13.09 0.88 3.24
CA ASP A 37 -13.95 1.08 4.43
C ASP A 37 -14.38 -0.25 5.08
N ARG A 38 -14.67 -1.29 4.29
CA ARG A 38 -14.95 -2.62 4.85
C ARG A 38 -13.72 -3.22 5.54
N LEU A 39 -12.54 -3.09 4.94
CA LEU A 39 -11.29 -3.61 5.51
C LEU A 39 -10.90 -2.88 6.80
N THR A 40 -11.16 -1.58 6.90
CA THR A 40 -10.95 -0.82 8.13
C THR A 40 -11.93 -1.24 9.22
N GLN A 41 -13.21 -1.43 8.89
CA GLN A 41 -14.25 -1.87 9.84
C GLN A 41 -13.98 -3.25 10.44
N VAL A 42 -13.40 -4.17 9.68
CA VAL A 42 -13.02 -5.51 10.20
C VAL A 42 -11.65 -5.53 10.89
N GLY A 43 -10.96 -4.39 10.98
CA GLY A 43 -9.69 -4.25 11.69
C GLY A 43 -8.50 -4.88 10.95
N VAL A 44 -8.55 -4.97 9.62
CA VAL A 44 -7.42 -5.47 8.81
C VAL A 44 -6.22 -4.54 8.88
N PHE A 45 -6.46 -3.23 9.02
CA PHE A 45 -5.43 -2.21 9.14
C PHE A 45 -5.57 -1.47 10.47
N SER A 46 -4.46 -1.16 11.13
CA SER A 46 -4.45 -0.24 12.28
C SER A 46 -4.75 1.19 11.85
N GLU A 47 -5.16 2.08 12.75
CA GLU A 47 -5.44 3.49 12.42
C GLU A 47 -4.25 4.16 11.70
N ALA A 48 -3.03 3.90 12.16
CA ALA A 48 -1.83 4.45 11.53
C ALA A 48 -1.57 3.87 10.12
N GLN A 49 -1.89 2.58 9.91
CA GLN A 49 -1.83 1.97 8.58
C GLN A 49 -2.92 2.52 7.65
N GLN A 50 -4.11 2.82 8.17
CA GLN A 50 -5.19 3.43 7.41
C GLN A 50 -4.79 4.81 6.89
N GLU A 51 -4.27 5.68 7.77
CA GLU A 51 -3.74 7.00 7.36
C GLU A 51 -2.65 6.87 6.29
N ALA A 52 -1.71 5.92 6.45
CA ALA A 52 -0.67 5.68 5.47
C ALA A 52 -1.22 5.23 4.10
N ILE A 53 -2.24 4.38 4.09
CA ILE A 53 -2.90 3.92 2.85
C ILE A 53 -3.70 5.06 2.20
N GLU A 54 -4.34 5.93 2.98
CA GLU A 54 -5.02 7.12 2.45
C GLU A 54 -4.04 8.08 1.78
N ILE A 55 -2.87 8.30 2.39
CA ILE A 55 -1.78 9.07 1.78
C ILE A 55 -1.35 8.41 0.47
N LEU A 56 -1.19 7.08 0.46
CA LEU A 56 -0.81 6.32 -0.72
C LEU A 56 -1.82 6.46 -1.87
N PHE A 57 -3.12 6.55 -1.59
CA PHE A 57 -4.15 6.83 -2.60
C PHE A 57 -4.13 8.27 -3.14
N ALA A 58 -3.44 9.19 -2.46
CA ALA A 58 -3.24 10.56 -2.92
C ALA A 58 -1.97 10.73 -3.77
N LEU A 59 -1.05 9.76 -3.76
CA LEU A 59 0.19 9.78 -4.54
C LEU A 59 -0.05 9.53 -6.04
N ASP A 60 0.91 10.00 -6.83
CA ASP A 60 1.02 9.69 -8.25
C ASP A 60 1.51 8.23 -8.47
N GLU A 61 1.15 7.64 -9.62
CA GLU A 61 1.39 6.21 -9.87
C GLU A 61 2.87 5.79 -9.84
N ASP A 62 3.77 6.72 -10.14
CA ASP A 62 5.23 6.50 -10.09
C ASP A 62 5.80 6.61 -8.67
N GLU A 63 5.12 7.29 -7.76
CA GLU A 63 5.53 7.43 -6.35
C GLU A 63 5.00 6.30 -5.45
N ILE A 64 3.87 5.69 -5.84
CA ILE A 64 3.23 4.58 -5.10
C ILE A 64 4.17 3.39 -4.85
N PRO A 65 4.98 2.91 -5.82
CA PRO A 65 5.95 1.84 -5.63
C PRO A 65 6.91 2.07 -4.47
N ASP A 66 7.54 3.24 -4.44
CA ASP A 66 8.55 3.61 -3.46
C ASP A 66 7.92 3.74 -2.07
N ALA A 67 6.79 4.44 -1.99
CA ALA A 67 6.05 4.58 -0.74
C ALA A 67 5.59 3.22 -0.20
N LEU A 68 5.05 2.35 -1.06
CA LEU A 68 4.59 1.03 -0.65
C LEU A 68 5.75 0.13 -0.19
N PHE A 69 6.92 0.25 -0.82
CA PHE A 69 8.12 -0.48 -0.43
C PHE A 69 8.65 -0.06 0.95
N ASP A 70 8.59 1.24 1.26
CA ASP A 70 8.97 1.79 2.56
C ASP A 70 8.02 1.35 3.69
N PHE A 71 6.72 1.19 3.38
CA PHE A 71 5.73 0.69 4.34
C PHE A 71 5.67 -0.84 4.42
N ALA A 72 6.25 -1.57 3.48
CA ALA A 72 6.23 -3.03 3.46
C ALA A 72 7.26 -3.63 4.43
N ASP A 73 6.86 -4.68 5.14
CA ASP A 73 7.78 -5.57 5.85
C ASP A 73 8.76 -6.24 4.87
N ASP A 74 9.90 -6.72 5.39
CA ASP A 74 10.96 -7.35 4.60
C ASP A 74 10.44 -8.49 3.70
N ASP A 75 9.50 -9.30 4.19
CA ASP A 75 8.87 -10.38 3.41
C ASP A 75 7.89 -9.84 2.36
N ALA A 76 7.23 -8.73 2.65
CA ALA A 76 6.20 -8.13 1.79
C ALA A 76 6.78 -7.27 0.66
N ARG A 77 8.02 -6.78 0.81
CA ARG A 77 8.75 -6.05 -0.24
C ARG A 77 8.92 -6.83 -1.53
N ASN A 78 9.04 -8.16 -1.45
CA ASN A 78 9.09 -9.01 -2.65
C ASN A 78 7.78 -8.91 -3.45
N LEU A 79 6.63 -8.86 -2.76
CA LEU A 79 5.32 -8.72 -3.41
C LEU A 79 5.16 -7.34 -4.06
N VAL A 80 5.64 -6.28 -3.40
CA VAL A 80 5.65 -4.94 -3.99
C VAL A 80 6.44 -4.95 -5.30
N ARG A 81 7.67 -5.49 -5.29
CA ARG A 81 8.51 -5.61 -6.49
C ARG A 81 7.84 -6.44 -7.59
N ASP A 82 7.18 -7.52 -7.22
CA ASP A 82 6.47 -8.40 -8.15
C ASP A 82 5.13 -7.82 -8.63
N ALA A 83 4.62 -6.76 -8.02
CA ALA A 83 3.42 -6.06 -8.50
C ALA A 83 3.75 -4.92 -9.48
N LEU A 84 5.00 -4.44 -9.49
CA LEU A 84 5.42 -3.36 -10.40
C LEU A 84 5.37 -3.78 -11.87
N PRO A 85 4.93 -2.89 -12.78
CA PRO A 85 5.13 -3.07 -14.21
C PRO A 85 6.61 -3.33 -14.50
N HIS A 86 6.90 -4.15 -15.52
CA HIS A 86 8.28 -4.54 -15.86
C HIS A 86 9.24 -3.34 -16.01
N GLU A 87 8.75 -2.20 -16.48
CA GLU A 87 9.53 -0.97 -16.65
C GLU A 87 9.94 -0.33 -15.30
N ALA A 88 9.05 -0.33 -14.30
CA ALA A 88 9.34 0.16 -12.95
C ALA A 88 10.25 -0.80 -12.16
N ARG A 89 10.18 -2.12 -12.42
CA ARG A 89 11.10 -3.10 -11.80
C ARG A 89 12.57 -2.86 -12.17
N LEU A 90 12.84 -2.37 -13.38
CA LEU A 90 14.21 -2.08 -13.82
C LEU A 90 14.80 -0.87 -13.08
N SER A 91 13.99 0.13 -12.73
CA SER A 91 14.41 1.28 -11.91
C SER A 91 14.95 0.84 -10.54
N PHE A 92 14.25 -0.07 -9.86
CA PHE A 92 14.61 -0.57 -8.53
C PHE A 92 15.91 -1.39 -8.50
N VAL A 93 16.27 -2.09 -9.58
CA VAL A 93 17.48 -2.93 -9.65
C VAL A 93 18.76 -2.11 -9.87
N THR A 94 18.63 -0.85 -10.28
CA THR A 94 19.79 -0.02 -10.66
C THR A 94 20.21 1.01 -9.61
N ARG A 95 19.62 0.98 -8.40
CA ARG A 95 19.92 1.92 -7.33
C ARG A 95 20.79 1.32 -6.22
#